data_AF-A0A6J4M4W1-F1
#
_entry.id   AF-A0A6J4M4W1-F1
#
_cell.length_a   1.000
_cell.length_b   1.000
_cell.length_c   1.000
_cell.angle_alpha   90.00
_cell.angle_beta   90.00
_cell.angle_gamma   90.00
#
_symmetry.space_group_name_H-M   'P 1'
#
loop_
_entity.id
_entity.type
_entity.pdbx_description
1 polymer ?
#
loop_
_entity_poly.entity_id
_entity_poly.type
_entity_poly.pdbx_seq_one_letter_code
_entity_poly.pdbx_strand_id
1 'polypeptide(L)' 'MRPFRCSTAVGILMVQTGSSRDRAFRLLAQSSQRSNVKVRTIAERIVAGQENQSS' A
#
# COMPACT_ATOMS: atom_id res chain seq x y z
N MET A 1 2.13 18.75 -0.20
CA MET A 1 2.37 17.60 0.72
C MET A 1 2.75 16.38 -0.10
N ARG A 2 3.91 15.76 0.13
CA ARG A 2 4.48 14.70 -0.73
C ARG A 2 3.81 13.32 -0.47
N PRO A 3 3.28 12.60 -1.48
CA PRO A 3 2.55 11.33 -1.32
C PRO A 3 3.46 10.08 -1.30
N PHE A 4 4.70 10.19 -0.80
CA PHE A 4 5.76 9.20 -1.07
C PHE A 4 5.43 7.77 -0.60
N ARG A 5 4.76 7.63 0.56
CA ARG A 5 4.41 6.32 1.16
C ARG A 5 3.39 5.54 0.34
N CYS A 6 2.50 6.21 -0.40
CA CYS A 6 1.52 5.54 -1.26
C CYS A 6 2.22 4.82 -2.42
N SER A 7 3.21 5.45 -3.05
CA SER A 7 3.96 4.85 -4.14
C SER A 7 4.77 3.64 -3.69
N THR A 8 5.37 3.70 -2.49
CA THR A 8 6.09 2.55 -1.91
C THR A 8 5.15 1.39 -1.57
N ALA A 9 4.00 1.66 -0.95
CA ALA A 9 3.00 0.63 -0.65
C ALA A 9 2.47 -0.05 -1.91
N VAL A 10 2.25 0.71 -2.98
CA VAL A 10 1.88 0.17 -4.29
C VAL A 10 3.00 -0.73 -4.84
N GLY A 11 4.26 -0.31 -4.75
CA GLY A 11 5.40 -1.13 -5.15
C GLY A 11 5.48 -2.46 -4.39
N ILE A 12 5.29 -2.43 -3.07
CA ILE A 12 5.21 -3.63 -2.23
C ILE A 12 4.08 -4.54 -2.69
N LEU A 13 2.87 -3.99 -2.89
CA LEU A 13 1.72 -4.76 -3.36
C LEU A 13 1.96 -5.34 -4.77
N MET A 14 2.64 -4.61 -5.65
CA MET A 14 3.00 -5.11 -6.99
C MET A 14 3.93 -6.33 -6.89
N VAL A 15 4.95 -6.29 -6.04
CA VAL A 15 5.87 -7.42 -5.83
C VAL A 15 5.13 -8.61 -5.22
N GLN A 16 4.31 -8.37 -4.18
CA GLN A 16 3.59 -9.45 -3.48
C GLN A 16 2.50 -10.11 -4.34
N THR A 17 1.83 -9.35 -5.20
CA THR A 17 0.68 -9.85 -5.99
C THR A 17 1.02 -10.13 -7.45
N GLY A 18 2.26 -9.85 -7.89
CA GLY A 18 2.67 -9.93 -9.29
C GLY A 18 1.83 -9.06 -10.24
N SER A 19 1.16 -8.03 -9.71
CA SER A 19 0.15 -7.26 -10.44
C SER A 19 0.67 -5.90 -10.92
N SER A 20 0.04 -5.36 -11.96
CA SER A 20 0.30 -4.02 -12.47
C SER A 20 0.01 -2.94 -11.42
N ARG A 21 0.69 -1.79 -11.56
CA ARG A 21 0.56 -0.63 -10.66
C ARG A 21 -0.88 -0.20 -10.42
N ASP A 22 -1.68 -0.10 -11.48
CA ASP A 22 -3.10 0.31 -11.38
C ASP A 22 -3.92 -0.68 -10.55
N ARG A 23 -3.65 -1.98 -10.68
CA ARG A 23 -4.34 -3.02 -9.92
C ARG A 23 -3.94 -2.97 -8.45
N ALA A 24 -2.66 -2.80 -8.16
CA ALA A 24 -2.17 -2.61 -6.79
C ALA A 24 -2.76 -1.35 -6.14
N PHE A 25 -2.89 -0.25 -6.89
CA PHE A 25 -3.54 0.96 -6.39
C PHE A 25 -5.04 0.75 -6.11
N ARG A 26 -5.75 0.04 -6.99
CA ARG A 26 -7.16 -0.33 -6.75
C ARG A 26 -7.32 -1.19 -5.50
N LEU A 27 -6.42 -2.15 -5.26
CA LEU A 27 -6.43 -2.96 -4.05
C LEU A 27 -6.23 -2.11 -2.79
N LEU A 28 -5.31 -1.14 -2.83
CA LEU A 28 -5.09 -0.18 -1.76
C LEU A 28 -6.34 0.68 -1.50
N ALA A 29 -7.00 1.17 -2.56
CA ALA A 29 -8.23 1.95 -2.47
C ALA A 29 -9.41 1.12 -1.95
N GLN A 30 -9.54 -0.13 -2.39
CA GLN A 30 -10.56 -1.06 -1.92
C GLN A 30 -10.37 -1.39 -0.43
N SER A 31 -9.13 -1.57 0.01
CA SER A 31 -8.80 -1.74 1.43
C SER A 31 -9.18 -0.50 2.24
N SER A 32 -8.96 0.70 1.70
CA SER A 32 -9.39 1.97 2.30
C SER A 32 -10.89 2.06 2.50
N GLN A 33 -11.67 1.74 1.47
CA GLN A 33 -13.13 1.72 1.55
C GLN A 33 -13.64 0.67 2.54
N ARG A 34 -13.09 -0.56 2.50
CA ARG A 34 -13.53 -1.66 3.37
C ARG A 34 -13.23 -1.41 4.85
N SER A 35 -12.10 -0.77 5.16
CA SER A 35 -11.70 -0.50 6.54
C SER A 35 -12.14 0.87 7.04
N ASN A 36 -12.75 1.72 6.20
CA ASN A 36 -13.03 3.13 6.50
C ASN A 36 -11.80 3.90 7.05
N VAL A 37 -10.63 3.60 6.50
CA VAL A 37 -9.36 4.20 6.89
C VAL A 37 -8.77 4.90 5.69
N LYS A 38 -8.16 6.07 5.90
CA LYS A 38 -7.50 6.83 4.83
C LYS A 38 -6.45 5.97 4.12
N VAL A 39 -6.45 5.99 2.79
CA VAL A 39 -5.47 5.29 1.92
C VAL A 39 -4.03 5.48 2.41
N ARG A 40 -3.69 6.70 2.84
CA ARG A 40 -2.37 7.03 3.40
C ARG A 40 -2.01 6.20 4.63
N THR A 41 -2.93 6.05 5.57
CA THR A 41 -2.71 5.27 6.79
C THR A 41 -2.56 3.79 6.49
N ILE A 42 -3.28 3.27 5.49
CA ILE A 42 -3.11 1.88 5.04
C ILE A 42 -1.74 1.70 4.37
N ALA A 43 -1.34 2.62 3.50
CA ALA A 43 -0.03 2.61 2.89
C ALA A 43 1.10 2.64 3.92
N GLU A 44 0.98 3.49 4.96
CA GLU A 44 1.93 3.56 6.07
C GLU A 44 2.01 2.23 6.83
N ARG A 45 0.87 1.57 7.12
CA ARG A 45 0.84 0.25 7.76
C ARG A 45 1.48 -0.85 6.92
N ILE A 46 1.24 -0.85 5.60
CA ILE A 46 1.84 -1.83 4.69
C ILE A 46 3.36 -1.67 4.65
N VAL A 47 3.85 -0.43 4.50
CA VAL A 47 5.29 -0.15 4.48
C VAL A 47 5.93 -0.53 5.82
N ALA A 48 5.35 -0.10 6.94
CA ALA A 48 5.87 -0.43 8.27
C ALA A 48 5.89 -1.94 8.54
N GLY A 49 4.89 -2.69 8.08
CA GLY A 49 4.85 -4.15 8.18
C GLY A 49 5.95 -4.84 7.38
N GLN A 50 6.36 -4.28 6.23
CA GLN A 50 7.48 -4.82 5.45
C GLN A 50 8.84 -4.45 6.03
N GLU A 51 9.01 -3.23 6.55
CA GLU A 51 10.24 -2.83 7.26
C GLU A 51 10.50 -3.78 8.45
N ASN A 52 9.44 -4.19 9.16
CA ASN A 52 9.55 -5.10 10.30
C ASN A 52 9.76 -6.58 9.93
N GLN A 53 9.41 -6.99 8.71
CA GLN A 53 9.67 -8.36 8.20
C GLN A 53 11.06 -8.52 7.59
N SER A 54 11.75 -7.42 7.29
CA SER A 54 13.07 -7.42 6.65
C SER A 54 14.22 -7.34 7.66
N SER A 55 13.94 -7.54 8.96
CA SER A 55 14.94 -7.56 10.06
C SER A 55 15.28 -8.97 10.50
#